data_AF-A0A6C0LZN9-F1
#
_entry.id   AF-A0A6C0LZN9-F1
#
_cell.length_a   1.000
_cell.length_b   1.000
_cell.length_c   1.000
_cell.angle_alpha   90.00
_cell.angle_beta   90.00
_cell.angle_gamma   90.00
#
_symmetry.space_group_name_H-M   'P 1'
#
loop_
_entity.id
_entity.type
_entity.pdbx_description
1 polymer ?
#
loop_
_entity_poly.entity_id
_entity_poly.type
_entity_poly.pdbx_seq_one_letter_code
_entity_poly.pdbx_strand_id
1 'polypeptide(L)'
;MGLKVPRWLRKHRKEILSFEVIFGVVVIALAIYLYINYNDKRTELPYQGLTSDAIDTAKYSPLQRSSQRVKLPELPVPKRWKLEEKCRTILETIYGRPFASIRPDFLKNPATGRNLEIDCYNDELKLGLEYDGIQHSAYTPVFHRNGQNDFIYGTLKDEFKSKRCRELGITLIRIPHYILEEDLETYIVKRLRATGRL
;
A
#
# COMPACT_ATOMS: atom_id res chain seq x y z
N MET A 1 -4.10 -25.07 82.61
CA MET A 1 -2.97 -25.80 82.01
C MET A 1 -2.72 -25.22 80.62
N GLY A 2 -1.78 -24.27 80.49
CA GLY A 2 -1.56 -23.56 79.23
C GLY A 2 -0.56 -24.30 78.34
N LEU A 3 -1.00 -24.76 77.16
CA LEU A 3 -0.14 -25.40 76.17
C LEU A 3 0.88 -24.38 75.62
N LYS A 4 2.14 -24.51 76.03
CA LYS A 4 3.27 -23.76 75.45
C LYS A 4 3.54 -24.27 74.04
N VAL A 5 3.20 -23.46 73.04
CA VAL A 5 3.53 -23.71 71.64
C VAL A 5 5.06 -23.70 71.48
N PRO A 6 5.68 -24.73 70.83
CA PRO A 6 7.12 -24.83 70.66
C PRO A 6 7.74 -23.64 69.92
N ARG A 7 8.90 -23.15 70.37
CA ARG A 7 9.61 -21.98 69.78
C ARG A 7 9.97 -22.16 68.29
N TRP A 8 10.07 -23.39 67.79
CA TRP A 8 10.37 -23.67 66.38
C TRP A 8 9.20 -23.36 65.44
N LEU A 9 7.94 -23.38 65.91
CA LEU A 9 6.77 -22.99 65.10
C LEU A 9 6.71 -21.48 64.79
N ARG A 10 7.43 -20.63 65.55
CA ARG A 10 7.54 -19.19 65.24
C ARG A 10 8.61 -18.85 64.21
N LYS A 11 9.50 -19.78 63.88
CA LYS A 11 10.70 -19.49 63.06
C LYS A 11 10.49 -19.69 61.56
N HIS A 12 9.37 -20.29 61.12
CA HIS A 12 9.07 -20.53 59.70
C HIS A 12 8.00 -19.62 59.10
N ARG A 13 7.83 -18.40 59.65
CA ARG A 13 6.90 -17.39 59.12
C ARG A 13 7.63 -16.17 58.53
N LYS A 14 8.84 -16.37 58.00
CA LYS A 14 9.69 -15.29 57.50
C LYS A 14 10.25 -15.48 56.08
N GLU A 15 9.71 -16.38 55.26
CA GLU A 15 10.04 -16.40 53.81
C GLU A 15 8.86 -16.87 52.96
N ILE A 16 7.69 -16.30 53.19
CA ILE A 16 6.59 -16.38 52.21
C ILE A 16 6.27 -14.93 51.90
N LEU A 17 6.65 -14.50 50.70
CA LEU A 17 6.20 -13.24 50.14
C LEU A 17 4.69 -13.16 50.37
N SER A 18 4.23 -12.20 51.17
CA SER A 18 2.83 -12.12 51.58
C SER A 18 1.95 -12.18 50.34
N PHE A 19 0.84 -12.92 50.39
CA PHE A 19 -0.07 -13.12 49.26
C PHE A 19 -0.43 -11.80 48.55
N GLU A 20 -0.56 -10.71 49.31
CA GLU A 20 -0.79 -9.35 48.80
C GLU A 20 0.32 -8.84 47.86
N VAL A 21 1.58 -9.15 48.15
CA VAL A 21 2.73 -8.76 47.31
C VAL A 21 2.76 -9.61 46.03
N ILE A 22 2.47 -10.91 46.12
CA ILE A 22 2.36 -11.78 44.94
C ILE A 22 1.22 -11.29 44.04
N PHE A 23 0.06 -11.00 44.62
CA PHE A 23 -1.09 -10.45 43.90
C PHE A 23 -0.77 -9.10 43.24
N GLY A 24 -0.09 -8.20 43.96
CA GLY A 24 0.36 -6.92 43.43
C GLY A 24 1.29 -7.07 42.21
N VAL A 25 2.26 -7.98 42.27
CA VAL A 25 3.17 -8.25 41.14
C VAL A 25 2.43 -8.82 39.93
N VAL A 26 1.46 -9.73 40.13
CA VAL A 26 0.66 -10.29 39.04
C VAL A 26 -0.22 -9.24 38.38
N VAL A 27 -0.86 -8.36 39.15
CA VAL A 27 -1.68 -7.27 38.60
C VAL A 27 -0.83 -6.28 37.80
N ILE A 28 0.37 -5.95 38.28
CA ILE A 28 1.31 -5.07 37.55
C ILE A 28 1.78 -5.75 36.27
N ALA A 29 2.15 -7.03 36.31
CA ALA A 29 2.57 -7.78 35.13
C ALA A 29 1.43 -7.90 34.10
N LEU A 30 0.19 -8.11 34.56
CA LEU A 30 -1.00 -8.12 33.71
C LEU A 30 -1.25 -6.74 33.10
N ALA A 31 -1.13 -5.65 33.88
CA ALA A 31 -1.28 -4.29 33.39
C ALA A 31 -0.21 -3.95 32.34
N ILE A 32 1.04 -4.36 32.56
CA ILE A 32 2.13 -4.21 31.59
C ILE A 32 1.84 -5.04 30.33
N TYR A 33 1.43 -6.30 30.48
CA TYR A 33 1.07 -7.17 29.36
C TYR A 33 -0.09 -6.58 28.55
N LEU A 34 -1.15 -6.11 29.21
CA LEU A 34 -2.27 -5.45 28.57
C LEU A 34 -1.85 -4.13 27.91
N TYR A 35 -0.99 -3.33 28.54
CA TYR A 35 -0.46 -2.09 27.96
C TYR A 35 0.39 -2.37 26.71
N ILE A 36 1.28 -3.36 26.75
CA ILE A 36 2.09 -3.77 25.60
C ILE A 36 1.18 -4.26 24.47
N ASN A 37 0.23 -5.17 24.74
CA ASN A 37 -0.68 -5.68 23.71
C ASN A 37 -1.68 -4.62 23.20
N TYR A 38 -2.04 -3.64 24.03
CA TYR A 38 -2.89 -2.52 23.63
C TYR A 38 -2.12 -1.52 22.75
N ASN A 39 -0.86 -1.23 23.07
CA ASN A 39 -0.01 -0.37 22.24
C ASN A 39 0.43 -1.04 20.94
N ASP A 40 0.65 -2.36 20.92
CA ASP A 40 0.98 -3.11 19.70
C ASP A 40 -0.15 -3.03 18.65
N LYS A 41 -1.41 -3.07 19.12
CA LYS A 41 -2.62 -2.84 18.30
C LYS A 41 -2.83 -1.38 17.87
N ARG A 42 -2.04 -0.45 18.42
CA ARG A 42 -2.04 0.97 18.06
C ARG A 42 -0.99 1.32 16.99
N THR A 43 -0.36 0.32 16.37
CA THR A 43 0.27 0.53 15.07
C THR A 43 -0.79 1.13 14.14
N GLU A 44 -0.63 2.42 13.86
CA GLU A 44 -1.55 3.27 13.12
C GLU A 44 -2.07 2.50 11.91
N LEU A 45 -3.40 2.50 11.70
CA LEU A 45 -3.97 1.97 10.46
C LEU A 45 -3.17 2.59 9.31
N PRO A 46 -2.41 1.81 8.51
CA PRO A 46 -1.37 2.35 7.63
C PRO A 46 -1.91 3.17 6.44
N TYR A 47 -3.21 3.48 6.46
CA TYR A 47 -4.01 4.07 5.40
C TYR A 47 -4.84 5.26 5.88
N GLN A 48 -4.59 5.80 7.07
CA GLN A 48 -5.35 6.94 7.59
C GLN A 48 -5.29 8.12 6.59
N GLY A 49 -6.44 8.47 5.99
CA GLY A 49 -6.56 9.51 4.96
C GLY A 49 -6.52 9.04 3.50
N LEU A 50 -6.24 7.76 3.23
CA LEU A 50 -6.33 7.15 1.88
C LEU A 50 -7.72 6.55 1.58
N THR A 51 -8.75 6.87 2.38
CA THR A 51 -10.05 6.20 2.32
C THR A 51 -10.79 6.44 1.01
N SER A 52 -11.22 5.35 0.37
CA SER A 52 -12.39 5.34 -0.51
C SER A 52 -13.65 5.39 0.35
N ASP A 53 -14.65 6.18 -0.02
CA ASP A 53 -15.94 6.25 0.68
C ASP A 53 -16.77 4.96 0.59
N ALA A 54 -16.19 3.85 0.13
CA ALA A 54 -16.82 2.53 0.11
C ALA A 54 -15.73 1.46 -0.07
N ILE A 55 -15.14 0.98 1.02
CA ILE A 55 -14.54 -0.35 1.00
C ILE A 55 -15.70 -1.34 1.11
N ASP A 56 -16.30 -1.67 -0.03
CA ASP A 56 -17.12 -2.88 -0.14
C ASP A 56 -16.15 -4.06 -0.16
N THR A 57 -15.82 -4.56 1.04
CA THR A 57 -14.92 -5.68 1.28
C THR A 57 -15.30 -6.92 0.46
N ALA A 58 -16.54 -6.99 -0.05
CA ALA A 58 -17.04 -8.04 -0.93
C ALA A 58 -16.45 -8.03 -2.36
N LYS A 59 -15.95 -6.90 -2.87
CA LYS A 59 -15.32 -6.84 -4.22
C LYS A 59 -13.90 -7.41 -4.26
N TYR A 60 -13.22 -7.47 -3.12
CA TYR A 60 -11.87 -8.01 -3.01
C TYR A 60 -11.91 -9.44 -2.44
N SER A 61 -12.78 -10.28 -3.01
CA SER A 61 -12.54 -11.72 -2.99
C SER A 61 -11.28 -11.99 -3.83
N PRO A 62 -10.35 -12.84 -3.39
CA PRO A 62 -9.29 -13.32 -4.27
C PRO A 62 -9.99 -13.90 -5.50
N LEU A 63 -9.72 -13.36 -6.69
CA LEU A 63 -9.89 -14.14 -7.90
C LEU A 63 -8.90 -15.30 -7.76
N GLN A 64 -9.37 -16.42 -7.22
CA GLN A 64 -8.74 -17.72 -7.38
C GLN A 64 -8.80 -18.05 -8.86
N ARG A 65 -7.92 -17.44 -9.66
CA ARG A 65 -7.74 -17.82 -11.05
C ARG A 65 -7.09 -19.20 -11.04
N SER A 66 -7.88 -20.15 -11.55
CA SER A 66 -7.52 -21.52 -11.85
C SER A 66 -6.08 -21.65 -12.35
N SER A 67 -5.41 -22.66 -11.81
CA SER A 67 -4.01 -23.09 -11.98
C SER A 67 -3.57 -23.45 -13.41
N GLN A 68 -4.24 -22.98 -14.46
CA GLN A 68 -3.77 -23.18 -15.83
C GLN A 68 -2.81 -22.03 -16.22
N ARG A 69 -1.53 -22.23 -15.91
CA ARG A 69 -0.44 -21.50 -16.56
C ARG A 69 -0.49 -21.80 -18.06
N VAL A 70 -1.11 -20.92 -18.84
CA VAL A 70 -0.82 -20.83 -20.27
C VAL A 70 0.63 -20.33 -20.37
N LYS A 71 1.52 -21.17 -20.89
CA LYS A 71 2.93 -20.83 -21.14
C LYS A 71 2.94 -19.88 -22.34
N LEU A 72 2.84 -18.57 -22.11
CA LEU A 72 3.13 -17.59 -23.16
C LEU A 72 4.62 -17.71 -23.54
N PRO A 73 4.98 -17.59 -24.83
CA PRO A 73 6.37 -17.62 -25.26
C PRO A 73 7.18 -16.56 -24.51
N GLU A 74 8.36 -16.93 -24.02
CA GLU A 74 9.30 -16.04 -23.34
C GLU A 74 9.92 -15.06 -24.36
N LEU A 75 9.15 -14.04 -24.72
CA LEU A 75 9.70 -12.88 -25.43
C LEU A 75 10.57 -12.08 -24.45
N PRO A 76 11.70 -11.51 -24.89
CA PRO A 76 12.51 -10.64 -24.06
C PRO A 76 11.66 -9.42 -23.65
N VAL A 77 11.16 -9.43 -22.41
CA VAL A 77 10.30 -8.36 -21.92
C VAL A 77 11.17 -7.11 -21.73
N PRO A 78 10.88 -5.99 -22.42
CA PRO A 78 11.62 -4.77 -22.24
C PRO A 78 11.53 -4.29 -20.78
N LYS A 79 12.63 -3.69 -20.29
CA LYS A 79 12.65 -3.14 -18.92
C LYS A 79 11.62 -2.01 -18.82
N ARG A 80 10.91 -1.94 -17.69
CA ARG A 80 9.86 -0.95 -17.42
C ARG A 80 10.27 0.50 -17.77
N TRP A 81 11.45 0.94 -17.36
CA TRP A 81 11.93 2.30 -17.64
C TRP A 81 12.05 2.60 -19.14
N LYS A 82 12.32 1.60 -20.00
CA LYS A 82 12.33 1.78 -21.45
C LYS A 82 10.93 2.04 -21.99
N LEU A 83 9.93 1.37 -21.43
CA LEU A 83 8.53 1.54 -21.82
C LEU A 83 7.99 2.89 -21.34
N GLU A 84 8.32 3.32 -20.14
CA GLU A 84 8.00 4.67 -19.64
C GLU A 84 8.59 5.75 -20.55
N GLU A 85 9.86 5.62 -20.94
CA GLU A 85 10.51 6.54 -21.89
C GLU A 85 9.81 6.52 -23.26
N LYS A 86 9.44 5.33 -23.75
CA LYS A 86 8.72 5.21 -25.01
C LYS A 86 7.37 5.91 -24.96
N CYS A 87 6.62 5.75 -23.87
CA CYS A 87 5.34 6.43 -23.66
C CYS A 87 5.51 7.95 -23.64
N ARG A 88 6.57 8.45 -22.97
CA ARG A 88 6.94 9.86 -22.98
C ARG A 88 7.17 10.36 -24.39
N THR A 89 8.06 9.72 -25.14
CA THR A 89 8.36 10.09 -26.53
C THR A 89 7.12 10.14 -27.41
N ILE A 90 6.20 9.19 -27.25
CA ILE A 90 4.93 9.18 -28.01
C ILE A 90 4.10 10.42 -27.69
N LEU A 91 3.92 10.75 -26.41
CA LEU A 91 3.18 11.96 -26.01
C LEU A 91 3.86 13.24 -26.49
N GLU A 92 5.18 13.33 -26.32
CA GLU A 92 5.95 14.50 -26.77
C GLU A 92 5.89 14.67 -28.29
N THR A 93 5.87 13.56 -29.05
CA THR A 93 5.70 13.59 -30.52
C THR A 93 4.30 14.06 -30.91
N ILE A 94 3.25 13.59 -30.22
CA ILE A 94 1.87 13.96 -30.51
C ILE A 94 1.61 15.44 -30.21
N TYR A 95 2.11 15.94 -29.09
CA TYR A 95 1.78 17.30 -28.61
C TYR A 95 2.83 18.35 -28.91
N GLY A 96 4.06 17.96 -29.26
CA GLY A 96 5.19 18.89 -29.41
C GLY A 96 5.55 19.62 -28.11
N ARG A 97 5.28 18.98 -26.96
CA ARG A 97 5.46 19.53 -25.60
C ARG A 97 6.15 18.49 -24.71
N PRO A 98 6.97 18.89 -23.73
CA PRO A 98 7.63 17.94 -22.84
C PRO A 98 6.66 17.29 -21.84
N PHE A 99 6.94 16.04 -21.47
CA PHE A 99 6.19 15.27 -20.46
C PHE A 99 7.13 14.72 -19.36
N ALA A 100 7.44 15.55 -18.38
CA ALA A 100 8.38 15.20 -17.30
C ALA A 100 7.75 14.25 -16.27
N SER A 101 8.58 13.44 -15.60
CA SER A 101 8.18 12.75 -14.37
C SER A 101 8.16 13.74 -13.21
N ILE A 102 7.08 13.76 -12.43
CA ILE A 102 6.90 14.72 -11.34
C ILE A 102 6.38 14.07 -10.06
N ARG A 103 6.72 14.67 -8.91
CA ARG A 103 6.16 14.33 -7.59
C ARG A 103 5.49 15.56 -6.96
N PRO A 104 4.32 15.98 -7.46
CA PRO A 104 3.75 17.28 -7.12
C PRO A 104 3.15 17.31 -5.71
N ASP A 105 3.12 18.49 -5.09
CA ASP A 105 2.58 18.69 -3.74
C ASP A 105 1.10 18.36 -3.62
N PHE A 106 0.34 18.51 -4.72
CA PHE A 106 -1.06 18.13 -4.73
C PHE A 106 -1.27 16.61 -4.65
N LEU A 107 -0.23 15.80 -4.90
CA LEU A 107 -0.22 14.34 -4.71
C LEU A 107 0.53 13.91 -3.42
N LYS A 108 0.56 14.76 -2.40
CA LYS A 108 1.08 14.39 -1.09
C LYS A 108 0.26 13.24 -0.49
N ASN A 109 0.91 12.08 -0.31
CA ASN A 109 0.29 10.92 0.30
C ASN A 109 0.01 11.21 1.78
N PRO A 110 -1.25 11.17 2.23
CA PRO A 110 -1.59 11.50 3.62
C PRO A 110 -1.02 10.50 4.63
N ALA A 111 -0.84 9.23 4.23
CA ALA A 111 -0.35 8.18 5.13
C ALA A 111 1.17 8.27 5.38
N THR A 112 1.95 8.78 4.42
CA THR A 112 3.43 8.82 4.53
C THR A 112 4.01 10.22 4.50
N GLY A 113 3.20 11.24 4.20
CA GLY A 113 3.64 12.62 4.01
C GLY A 113 4.50 12.86 2.77
N ARG A 114 4.76 11.84 1.94
CA ARG A 114 5.58 11.93 0.73
C ARG A 114 4.73 12.09 -0.53
N ASN A 115 5.21 12.84 -1.51
CA ASN A 115 4.50 13.02 -2.77
C ASN A 115 4.53 11.75 -3.62
N LEU A 116 3.39 11.39 -4.20
CA LEU A 116 3.30 10.34 -5.22
C LEU A 116 3.80 10.86 -6.57
N GLU A 117 4.28 9.94 -7.40
CA GLU A 117 4.82 10.23 -8.73
C GLU A 117 3.79 10.05 -9.82
N ILE A 118 3.91 10.88 -10.87
CA ILE A 118 3.32 10.69 -12.20
C ILE A 118 4.48 10.54 -13.18
N ASP A 119 4.50 9.44 -13.95
CA ASP A 119 5.65 9.07 -14.80
C ASP A 119 5.87 10.06 -15.96
N CYS A 120 4.78 10.55 -16.55
CA CYS A 120 4.79 11.51 -17.65
C CYS A 120 3.68 12.54 -17.41
N TYR A 121 4.02 13.82 -17.24
CA TYR A 121 3.04 14.87 -16.99
C TYR A 121 3.35 16.16 -17.74
N ASN A 122 2.29 16.79 -18.25
CA ASN A 122 2.34 18.14 -18.79
C ASN A 122 1.28 19.01 -18.10
N ASP A 123 1.73 20.11 -17.47
CA ASP A 123 0.85 20.97 -16.68
C ASP A 123 -0.08 21.84 -17.53
N GLU A 124 0.41 22.34 -18.68
CA GLU A 124 -0.37 23.17 -19.59
C GLU A 124 -1.56 22.40 -20.16
N LEU A 125 -1.32 21.15 -20.55
CA LEU A 125 -2.33 20.25 -21.08
C LEU A 125 -3.20 19.62 -19.98
N LYS A 126 -2.80 19.71 -18.70
CA LYS A 126 -3.40 18.95 -17.58
C LYS A 126 -3.56 17.48 -17.95
N LEU A 127 -2.50 16.88 -18.48
CA LEU A 127 -2.47 15.51 -18.97
C LEU A 127 -1.30 14.76 -18.34
N GLY A 128 -1.61 13.62 -17.73
CA GLY A 128 -0.63 12.69 -17.19
C GLY A 128 -0.77 11.31 -17.80
N LEU A 129 0.31 10.53 -17.76
CA LEU A 129 0.35 9.14 -18.15
C LEU A 129 1.19 8.31 -17.17
N GLU A 130 0.72 7.11 -16.86
CA GLU A 130 1.41 6.14 -16.00
C GLU A 130 1.47 4.76 -16.65
N TYR A 131 2.61 4.09 -16.47
CA TYR A 131 2.80 2.71 -16.88
C TYR A 131 2.64 1.77 -15.67
N ASP A 132 1.51 1.07 -15.61
CA ASP A 132 1.14 0.22 -14.48
C ASP A 132 1.85 -1.13 -14.55
N GLY A 133 2.85 -1.33 -13.69
CA GLY A 133 3.51 -2.63 -13.51
C GLY A 133 2.57 -3.74 -13.02
N ILE A 134 2.98 -5.01 -13.18
CA ILE A 134 2.20 -6.20 -12.77
C ILE A 134 1.77 -6.20 -11.31
N GLN A 135 2.56 -5.58 -10.44
CA GLN A 135 2.29 -5.40 -9.02
C GLN A 135 0.96 -4.67 -8.72
N HIS A 136 0.47 -3.84 -9.66
CA HIS A 136 -0.83 -3.16 -9.53
C HIS A 136 -2.01 -4.08 -9.84
N SER A 137 -1.81 -5.13 -10.63
CA SER A 137 -2.87 -6.02 -11.11
C SER A 137 -2.95 -7.35 -10.37
N ALA A 138 -1.84 -7.77 -9.74
CA ALA A 138 -1.78 -9.06 -9.05
C ALA A 138 -0.84 -9.04 -7.84
N TYR A 139 -1.29 -9.67 -6.76
CA TYR A 139 -0.42 -10.01 -5.64
C TYR A 139 0.69 -10.95 -6.10
N THR A 140 1.91 -10.58 -5.75
CA THR A 140 3.14 -11.31 -6.07
C THR A 140 4.07 -11.21 -4.87
N PRO A 141 4.47 -12.33 -4.23
CA PRO A 141 5.28 -12.30 -3.00
C PRO A 141 6.60 -11.53 -3.13
N VAL A 142 7.17 -11.47 -4.35
CA VAL A 142 8.40 -10.72 -4.65
C VAL A 142 8.21 -9.21 -4.45
N PHE A 143 7.04 -8.68 -4.83
CA PHE A 143 6.71 -7.26 -4.77
C PHE A 143 5.91 -6.88 -3.51
N HIS A 144 5.35 -7.87 -2.80
CA HIS A 144 4.48 -7.68 -1.64
C HIS A 144 5.01 -8.48 -0.44
N ARG A 145 6.18 -8.07 0.05
CA ARG A 145 6.93 -8.83 1.07
C ARG A 145 6.21 -8.90 2.40
N ASN A 146 5.34 -7.93 2.71
CA ASN A 146 4.53 -7.90 3.93
C ASN A 146 3.12 -8.47 3.70
N GLY A 147 2.90 -9.16 2.58
CA GLY A 147 1.64 -9.81 2.28
C GLY A 147 0.59 -8.88 1.68
N GLN A 148 -0.68 -9.24 1.85
CA GLN A 148 -1.82 -8.61 1.18
C GLN A 148 -1.97 -7.11 1.50
N ASN A 149 -1.48 -6.66 2.65
CA ASN A 149 -1.50 -5.25 3.04
C ASN A 149 -0.67 -4.37 2.08
N ASP A 150 0.46 -4.85 1.55
CA ASP A 150 1.23 -4.09 0.56
C ASP A 150 0.43 -3.90 -0.75
N PHE A 151 -0.37 -4.90 -1.13
CA PHE A 151 -1.19 -4.85 -2.34
C PHE A 151 -2.38 -3.90 -2.17
N ILE A 152 -3.06 -3.99 -1.03
CA ILE A 152 -4.13 -3.06 -0.64
C ILE A 152 -3.58 -1.63 -0.63
N TYR A 153 -2.40 -1.42 -0.06
CA TYR A 153 -1.76 -0.11 -0.01
C TYR A 153 -1.49 0.46 -1.41
N GLY A 154 -0.95 -0.36 -2.31
CA GLY A 154 -0.72 0.03 -3.70
C GLY A 154 -2.01 0.47 -4.38
N THR A 155 -3.09 -0.28 -4.17
CA THR A 155 -4.42 0.03 -4.73
C THR A 155 -4.97 1.35 -4.19
N LEU A 156 -4.88 1.57 -2.87
CA LEU A 156 -5.36 2.81 -2.25
C LEU A 156 -4.58 4.04 -2.72
N LYS A 157 -3.26 3.92 -2.94
CA LYS A 157 -2.46 5.01 -3.53
C LYS A 157 -2.92 5.36 -4.93
N ASP A 158 -3.21 4.35 -5.74
CA ASP A 158 -3.67 4.53 -7.12
C ASP A 158 -5.06 5.18 -7.19
N GLU A 159 -5.97 4.78 -6.29
CA GLU A 159 -7.29 5.38 -6.15
C GLU A 159 -7.19 6.85 -5.71
N PHE A 160 -6.40 7.13 -4.67
CA PHE A 160 -6.14 8.49 -4.20
C PHE A 160 -5.59 9.36 -5.33
N LYS A 161 -4.58 8.88 -6.06
CA LYS A 161 -4.00 9.58 -7.19
C LYS A 161 -5.03 9.89 -8.28
N SER A 162 -5.82 8.88 -8.66
CA SER A 162 -6.87 9.01 -9.69
C SER A 162 -7.95 10.02 -9.28
N LYS A 163 -8.39 9.99 -8.01
CA LYS A 163 -9.35 10.93 -7.44
C LYS A 163 -8.77 12.35 -7.47
N ARG A 164 -7.55 12.52 -7.00
CA ARG A 164 -6.91 13.83 -6.89
C ARG A 164 -6.64 14.48 -8.25
N CYS A 165 -6.19 13.70 -9.24
CA CYS A 165 -6.05 14.19 -10.61
C CYS A 165 -7.40 14.65 -11.17
N ARG A 166 -8.48 13.87 -10.96
CA ARG A 166 -9.83 14.22 -11.42
C ARG A 166 -10.34 15.53 -10.82
N GLU A 167 -10.17 15.71 -9.51
CA GLU A 167 -10.54 16.95 -8.80
C GLU A 167 -9.83 18.20 -9.36
N LEU A 168 -8.61 18.03 -9.85
CA LEU A 168 -7.79 19.10 -10.43
C LEU A 168 -7.97 19.27 -11.94
N GLY A 169 -8.90 18.54 -12.56
CA GLY A 169 -9.10 18.56 -14.01
C GLY A 169 -7.95 17.93 -14.80
N ILE A 170 -7.09 17.14 -14.15
CA ILE A 170 -6.00 16.41 -14.79
C ILE A 170 -6.52 15.09 -15.34
N THR A 171 -6.39 14.90 -16.65
CA THR A 171 -6.65 13.60 -17.29
C THR A 171 -5.43 12.70 -17.05
N LEU A 172 -5.61 11.59 -16.33
CA LEU A 172 -4.55 10.61 -16.09
C LEU A 172 -4.82 9.34 -16.90
N ILE A 173 -3.98 9.03 -17.89
CA ILE A 173 -4.05 7.82 -18.69
C ILE A 173 -3.16 6.75 -18.07
N ARG A 174 -3.70 5.55 -17.86
CA ARG A 174 -2.94 4.41 -17.34
C ARG A 174 -2.77 3.35 -18.42
N ILE A 175 -1.55 2.89 -18.60
CA ILE A 175 -1.17 1.82 -19.55
C ILE A 175 -0.88 0.55 -18.75
N PRO A 176 -1.64 -0.52 -18.94
CA PRO A 176 -1.38 -1.80 -18.30
C PRO A 176 -0.07 -2.45 -18.77
N HIS A 177 0.68 -3.11 -17.87
CA HIS A 177 1.94 -3.81 -18.18
C HIS A 177 1.89 -4.88 -19.28
N TYR A 178 0.70 -5.38 -19.63
CA TYR A 178 0.54 -6.42 -20.65
C TYR A 178 0.46 -5.85 -22.08
N ILE A 179 0.43 -4.52 -22.23
CA ILE A 179 0.51 -3.88 -23.54
C ILE A 179 1.94 -3.97 -24.05
N LEU A 180 2.11 -4.53 -25.24
CA LEU A 180 3.41 -4.69 -25.88
C LEU A 180 3.93 -3.33 -26.37
N GLU A 181 5.25 -3.20 -26.48
CA GLU A 181 5.92 -1.97 -26.92
C GLU A 181 5.41 -1.47 -28.28
N GLU A 182 5.21 -2.40 -29.22
CA GLU A 182 4.68 -2.14 -30.56
C GLU A 182 3.23 -1.62 -30.56
N ASP A 183 2.45 -1.98 -29.55
CA ASP A 183 1.04 -1.58 -29.42
C ASP A 183 0.86 -0.29 -28.61
N LEU A 184 1.92 0.22 -27.96
CA LEU A 184 1.84 1.37 -27.07
C LEU A 184 1.25 2.60 -27.75
N GLU A 185 1.73 2.92 -28.96
CA GLU A 185 1.28 4.11 -29.68
C GLU A 185 -0.21 4.03 -30.02
N THR A 186 -0.62 2.90 -30.62
CA THR A 186 -2.03 2.63 -30.94
C THR A 186 -2.90 2.69 -29.68
N TYR A 187 -2.45 2.12 -28.58
CA TYR A 187 -3.16 2.14 -27.31
C TYR A 187 -3.29 3.57 -26.75
N ILE A 188 -2.19 4.32 -26.70
CA ILE A 188 -2.16 5.71 -26.21
C ILE A 188 -3.09 6.59 -27.04
N VAL A 189 -2.97 6.55 -28.37
CA VAL A 189 -3.83 7.34 -29.29
C VAL A 189 -5.30 7.00 -29.08
N LYS A 190 -5.65 5.72 -28.94
CA LYS A 190 -7.03 5.30 -28.66
C LYS A 190 -7.54 5.88 -27.34
N ARG A 191 -6.72 5.87 -26.28
CA ARG A 191 -7.10 6.44 -24.97
C ARG A 191 -7.21 7.96 -25.01
N LEU A 192 -6.35 8.65 -25.75
CA LEU A 192 -6.42 10.10 -25.93
C LEU A 192 -7.71 10.51 -26.68
N ARG A 193 -8.06 9.83 -27.77
CA ARG A 193 -9.33 10.05 -28.47
C ARG A 193 -10.55 9.81 -27.58
N ALA A 194 -10.54 8.71 -26.82
CA ALA A 194 -11.64 8.39 -25.89
C ALA A 194 -11.82 9.42 -24.76
N THR A 195 -10.76 10.20 -24.46
CA THR A 195 -10.79 11.27 -23.45
C THR A 195 -10.92 12.66 -24.06
N GLY A 196 -11.12 12.77 -25.38
CA GLY A 196 -11.24 14.05 -26.08
C GLY A 196 -9.97 14.89 -26.07
N ARG A 197 -8.79 14.24 -25.98
CA ARG A 197 -7.47 14.90 -25.93
C ARG A 197 -6.73 14.87 -27.28
N LEU A 198 -7.34 14.25 -28.29
CA LEU A 198 -6.99 14.25 -29.71
C LEU A 198 -8.26 14.53 -30.50
#